data_AF-G7VI05-F1
#
_entry.id   AF-G7VI05-F1
#
_cell.length_a   1.000
_cell.length_b   1.000
_cell.length_c   1.000
_cell.angle_alpha   90.00
_cell.angle_beta   90.00
_cell.angle_gamma   90.00
#
_symmetry.space_group_name_H-M   'P 1'
#
loop_
_entity.id
_entity.type
_entity.pdbx_description
1 polymer ?
#
loop_
_entity_poly.entity_id
_entity_poly.type
_entity_poly.pdbx_seq_one_letter_code
_entity_poly.pdbx_strand_id
1 'polypeptide(L)'
;MVCIDVEPGGLLRSISIKGYLFDIGGSHVVFSKDPAVLNGILSLVGERTRKAGKAYISLNGYLLPYPFENGIYVLPPEQRARYGHSIILALLENARHGERKPASLRDWIVNTFGREVAEDYLIPYNEKIWKRPVDQISADWVYTPGRLPLPGVVQYRFMSTTY
;
A
#
# COMPACT_ATOMS: atom_id res chain seq x y z
N MET A 1 -17.54 27.57 3.15
CA MET A 1 -17.49 26.28 3.86
C MET A 1 -17.22 26.61 5.32
N VAL A 2 -18.14 26.28 6.23
CA VAL A 2 -17.99 26.58 7.66
C VAL A 2 -17.43 25.32 8.33
N CYS A 3 -16.28 25.43 9.00
CA CYS A 3 -15.80 24.36 9.88
C CYS A 3 -16.67 24.35 11.14
N ILE A 4 -17.23 23.18 11.46
CA ILE A 4 -18.02 22.95 12.68
C ILE A 4 -17.08 22.67 13.87
N ASP A 5 -15.87 22.18 13.59
CA ASP A 5 -14.85 21.96 14.61
C ASP A 5 -14.33 23.29 15.18
N VAL A 6 -14.08 23.29 16.48
CA VAL A 6 -13.52 24.44 17.23
C VAL A 6 -12.13 24.82 16.69
N GLU A 7 -11.35 23.83 16.26
CA GLU A 7 -10.01 24.00 15.72
C GLU A 7 -9.96 23.51 14.27
N PRO A 8 -9.29 24.24 13.36
CA PRO A 8 -9.14 23.82 11.98
C PRO A 8 -8.28 22.55 11.86
N GLY A 9 -8.41 21.86 10.73
CA GLY A 9 -7.54 20.74 10.36
C GLY A 9 -8.24 19.37 10.29
N GLY A 10 -9.39 19.18 10.94
CA GLY A 10 -10.17 17.94 10.85
C GLY A 10 -9.32 16.68 11.11
N LEU A 11 -9.29 15.73 10.17
CA LEU A 11 -8.48 14.50 10.28
C LEU A 11 -6.96 14.75 10.20
N LEU A 12 -6.53 15.87 9.62
CA LEU A 12 -5.11 16.25 9.50
C LEU A 12 -4.57 16.96 10.75
N ARG A 13 -5.37 17.05 11.81
CA ARG A 13 -5.00 17.75 13.05
C ARG A 13 -4.04 16.91 13.89
N SER A 14 -3.11 17.59 14.55
CA SER A 14 -2.24 17.03 15.58
C SER A 14 -2.57 17.61 16.96
N ILE A 15 -2.40 16.82 18.02
CA ILE A 15 -2.61 17.22 19.42
C ILE A 15 -1.37 16.91 20.26
N SER A 16 -1.10 17.74 21.26
CA SER A 16 -0.01 17.51 22.21
C SER A 16 -0.54 16.84 23.47
N ILE A 17 -0.01 15.66 23.80
CA ILE A 17 -0.30 14.93 25.04
C ILE A 17 1.02 14.69 25.75
N LYS A 18 1.18 15.27 26.96
CA LYS A 18 2.38 15.11 27.79
C LYS A 18 3.70 15.45 27.05
N GLY A 19 3.67 16.46 26.19
CA GLY A 19 4.83 16.89 25.40
C GLY A 19 5.09 16.08 24.13
N TYR A 20 4.25 15.08 23.82
CA TYR A 20 4.32 14.31 22.59
C TYR A 20 3.22 14.72 21.62
N LEU A 21 3.56 14.85 20.34
CA LEU A 21 2.62 15.20 19.29
C LEU A 21 2.00 13.93 18.67
N PHE A 22 0.67 13.89 18.58
CA PHE A 22 -0.09 12.79 17.99
C PHE A 22 -1.03 13.29 16.92
N ASP A 23 -1.04 12.64 15.76
CA ASP A 23 -2.00 12.91 14.70
C ASP A 23 -3.32 12.19 14.93
N ILE A 24 -4.44 12.91 14.82
CA ILE A 24 -5.78 12.37 15.08
C ILE A 24 -6.21 11.36 14.00
N GLY A 25 -5.95 11.65 12.73
CA GLY A 25 -6.27 10.79 11.59
C GLY A 25 -5.28 9.65 11.35
N GLY A 26 -4.31 9.46 12.25
CA GLY A 26 -3.14 8.61 12.00
C GLY A 26 -2.02 9.37 11.30
N SER A 27 -0.92 8.69 10.98
CA SER A 27 0.26 9.35 10.43
C SER A 27 0.03 9.93 9.04
N HIS A 28 0.41 11.20 8.84
CA HIS A 28 0.29 11.88 7.56
C HIS A 28 1.61 11.90 6.79
N VAL A 29 1.56 11.51 5.52
CA VAL A 29 2.67 11.65 4.57
C VAL A 29 2.20 12.47 3.39
N VAL A 30 2.82 13.62 3.16
CA VAL A 30 2.46 14.53 2.07
C VAL A 30 3.24 14.17 0.82
N PHE A 31 2.52 13.82 -0.25
CA PHE A 31 3.07 13.61 -1.58
C PHE A 31 2.06 14.07 -2.64
N SER A 32 2.54 14.51 -3.79
CA SER A 32 1.70 14.89 -4.94
C SER A 32 2.44 14.60 -6.24
N LYS A 33 1.69 14.18 -7.27
CA LYS A 33 2.20 14.05 -8.64
C LYS A 33 2.39 15.42 -9.32
N ASP A 34 1.66 16.43 -8.86
CA ASP A 34 1.76 17.80 -9.32
C ASP A 34 2.74 18.58 -8.43
N PRO A 35 3.90 19.03 -8.96
CA PRO A 35 4.88 19.81 -8.21
C PRO A 35 4.34 21.16 -7.73
N ALA A 36 3.44 21.80 -8.47
CA ALA A 36 2.88 23.09 -8.06
C ALA A 36 2.01 22.93 -6.82
N VAL A 37 1.16 21.91 -6.79
CA VAL A 37 0.36 21.55 -5.60
C VAL A 37 1.27 21.19 -4.43
N LEU A 38 2.30 20.36 -4.67
CA LEU A 38 3.24 19.97 -3.61
C LEU A 38 3.93 21.21 -3.02
N ASN A 39 4.44 22.09 -3.87
CA ASN A 39 5.12 23.31 -3.43
C ASN A 39 4.18 24.27 -2.72
N GLY A 40 2.92 24.36 -3.14
CA GLY A 40 1.88 25.14 -2.46
C GLY A 40 1.56 24.61 -1.06
N ILE A 41 1.52 23.29 -0.86
CA ILE A 41 1.36 22.71 0.48
C ILE A 41 2.63 22.94 1.31
N LEU A 42 3.80 22.72 0.69
CA LEU A 42 5.08 22.84 1.37
C LEU A 42 5.46 24.28 1.75
N SER A 43 4.87 25.30 1.13
CA SER A 43 5.08 26.71 1.51
C SER A 43 4.33 27.10 2.79
N LEU A 44 3.34 26.30 3.20
CA LEU A 44 2.55 26.53 4.43
C LEU A 44 3.19 25.92 5.67
N VAL A 45 4.17 25.02 5.50
CA VAL A 45 4.87 24.35 6.60
C VAL A 45 6.24 24.99 6.81
N GLY A 46 6.68 25.06 8.07
CA GLY A 46 7.98 25.57 8.46
C GLY A 46 9.11 24.59 8.14
N GLU A 47 9.85 24.20 9.18
CA GLU A 47 10.96 23.26 9.03
C GLU A 47 10.48 21.89 8.52
N ARG A 48 11.23 21.29 7.57
CA ARG A 48 10.86 20.04 6.92
C ARG A 48 12.02 19.06 6.86
N THR A 49 11.73 17.80 7.12
CA THR A 49 12.65 16.69 6.85
C THR A 49 12.13 15.86 5.67
N ARG A 50 12.90 15.78 4.58
CA ARG A 50 12.63 14.78 3.54
C ARG A 50 13.19 13.45 4.02
N LYS A 51 12.31 12.47 4.24
CA LYS A 51 12.73 11.10 4.56
C LYS A 51 12.20 10.16 3.49
N ALA A 52 13.08 9.35 2.91
CA ALA A 52 12.65 8.24 2.08
C ALA A 52 11.81 7.30 2.94
N GLY A 53 10.55 7.09 2.55
CA GLY A 53 9.62 6.24 3.28
C GLY A 53 10.13 4.81 3.29
N LYS A 54 10.63 4.34 4.44
CA LYS A 54 10.89 2.92 4.66
C LYS A 54 9.66 2.33 5.34
N ALA A 55 8.94 1.50 4.60
CA ALA A 55 7.82 0.73 5.11
C ALA A 55 8.19 -0.76 5.15
N TYR A 56 7.69 -1.45 6.16
CA TYR A 56 7.96 -2.86 6.37
C TYR A 56 6.69 -3.61 6.73
N ILE A 57 6.67 -4.89 6.35
CA ILE A 57 5.60 -5.84 6.64
C ILE A 57 6.15 -6.79 7.71
N SER A 58 5.45 -6.90 8.84
CA SER A 58 5.76 -7.91 9.85
C SER A 58 4.94 -9.17 9.55
N LEU A 59 5.63 -10.26 9.18
CA LEU A 59 5.01 -11.54 8.84
C LEU A 59 5.82 -12.69 9.46
N ASN A 60 5.18 -13.50 10.30
CA ASN A 60 5.76 -14.71 10.91
C ASN A 60 7.14 -14.47 11.59
N GLY A 61 7.30 -13.32 12.25
CA GLY A 61 8.56 -12.93 12.90
C GLY A 61 9.61 -12.32 11.97
N TYR A 62 9.35 -12.24 10.67
CA TYR A 62 10.21 -11.57 9.69
C TYR A 62 9.72 -10.14 9.40
N LEU A 63 10.66 -9.27 9.05
CA LEU A 63 10.39 -7.89 8.67
C LEU A 63 10.74 -7.69 7.19
N LEU A 64 9.74 -7.77 6.32
CA LEU A 64 9.92 -7.68 4.86
C LEU A 64 9.86 -6.22 4.43
N PRO A 65 10.76 -5.73 3.57
CA PRO A 65 10.61 -4.41 2.98
C PRO A 65 9.38 -4.38 2.07
N TYR A 66 8.64 -3.28 2.09
CA TYR A 66 7.54 -3.06 1.15
C TYR A 66 8.09 -2.68 -0.23
N PRO A 67 7.50 -3.15 -1.35
CA PRO A 67 6.30 -3.98 -1.45
C PRO A 67 6.58 -5.48 -1.24
N PHE A 68 5.52 -6.23 -0.89
CA PHE A 68 5.60 -7.63 -0.43
C PHE A 68 6.38 -8.54 -1.38
N GLU A 69 6.01 -8.54 -2.66
CA GLU A 69 6.59 -9.35 -3.72
C GLU A 69 8.10 -9.12 -3.89
N ASN A 70 8.57 -7.89 -3.68
CA ASN A 70 9.98 -7.54 -3.74
C ASN A 70 10.69 -7.82 -2.42
N GLY A 71 9.96 -7.94 -1.31
CA GLY A 71 10.48 -8.17 0.02
C GLY A 71 10.63 -9.64 0.41
N ILE A 72 10.04 -10.58 -0.33
CA ILE A 72 10.06 -12.01 0.06
C ILE A 72 11.48 -12.59 0.15
N TYR A 73 12.51 -12.00 -0.46
CA TYR A 73 13.88 -12.50 -0.41
C TYR A 73 14.43 -12.72 1.01
N VAL A 74 13.91 -11.99 2.02
CA VAL A 74 14.33 -12.13 3.43
C VAL A 74 13.78 -13.40 4.11
N LEU A 75 12.77 -14.05 3.51
CA LEU A 75 12.13 -15.24 4.07
C LEU A 75 12.97 -16.51 3.87
N PRO A 76 12.70 -17.59 4.64
CA PRO A 76 13.30 -18.90 4.38
C PRO A 76 13.02 -19.41 2.96
N PRO A 77 13.91 -20.20 2.35
CA PRO A 77 13.77 -20.69 0.97
C PRO A 77 12.40 -21.31 0.66
N GLU A 78 11.85 -22.09 1.58
CA GLU A 78 10.55 -22.75 1.42
C GLU A 78 9.39 -21.75 1.31
N GLN A 79 9.34 -20.74 2.19
CA GLN A 79 8.33 -19.69 2.15
C GLN A 79 8.49 -18.82 0.89
N ARG A 80 9.73 -18.52 0.49
CA ARG A 80 10.01 -17.80 -0.76
C ARG A 80 9.49 -18.55 -1.97
N ALA A 81 9.78 -19.84 -2.05
CA ALA A 81 9.32 -20.69 -3.14
C ALA A 81 7.79 -20.75 -3.15
N ARG A 82 7.14 -20.94 -1.99
CA ARG A 82 5.68 -20.97 -1.87
C ARG A 82 5.02 -19.68 -2.37
N TYR A 83 5.44 -18.53 -1.85
CA TYR A 83 4.86 -17.24 -2.25
C TYR A 83 5.21 -16.85 -3.68
N GLY A 84 6.45 -17.06 -4.11
CA GLY A 84 6.87 -16.80 -5.49
C GLY A 84 6.08 -17.64 -6.48
N HIS A 85 5.92 -18.94 -6.19
CA HIS A 85 5.11 -19.85 -7.01
C HIS A 85 3.65 -19.42 -7.07
N SER A 86 3.05 -19.04 -5.94
CA SER A 86 1.68 -18.52 -5.87
C SER A 86 1.47 -17.30 -6.77
N ILE A 87 2.38 -16.33 -6.72
CA ILE A 87 2.32 -15.12 -7.55
C ILE A 87 2.46 -15.48 -9.03
N ILE A 88 3.45 -16.32 -9.38
CA ILE A 88 3.69 -16.72 -10.77
C ILE A 88 2.48 -17.44 -11.36
N LEU A 89 1.89 -18.40 -10.63
CA LEU A 89 0.70 -19.11 -11.09
C LEU A 89 -0.48 -18.16 -11.32
N ALA A 90 -0.73 -17.23 -10.40
CA ALA A 90 -1.81 -16.26 -10.54
C ALA A 90 -1.63 -15.36 -11.78
N LEU A 91 -0.40 -14.90 -12.03
CA LEU A 91 -0.07 -14.12 -13.23
C LEU A 91 -0.26 -14.94 -14.52
N LEU A 92 0.15 -16.21 -14.53
CA LEU A 92 -0.04 -17.09 -15.69
C LEU A 92 -1.52 -17.39 -15.95
N GLU A 93 -2.31 -17.60 -14.90
CA GLU A 93 -3.76 -17.83 -15.04
C GLU A 93 -4.48 -16.61 -15.62
N ASN A 94 -4.15 -15.40 -15.17
CA ASN A 94 -4.68 -14.16 -15.75
C ASN A 94 -4.27 -13.99 -17.20
N ALA A 95 -3.01 -14.26 -17.54
CA ALA A 95 -2.51 -14.17 -18.91
C ALA A 95 -3.23 -15.17 -19.85
N ARG A 96 -3.59 -16.36 -19.36
CA ARG A 96 -4.26 -17.40 -20.14
C ARG A 96 -5.75 -17.14 -20.36
N HIS A 97 -6.46 -16.67 -19.34
CA HIS A 97 -7.92 -16.51 -19.39
C HIS A 97 -8.37 -15.10 -19.80
N GLY A 98 -7.42 -14.20 -20.05
CA GLY A 98 -7.64 -12.78 -20.26
C GLY A 98 -7.91 -12.06 -18.94
N GLU A 99 -7.48 -10.80 -18.85
CA GLU A 99 -7.71 -9.97 -17.67
C GLU A 99 -9.22 -9.72 -17.50
N ARG A 100 -9.84 -10.47 -16.58
CA ARG A 100 -11.20 -10.21 -16.15
C ARG A 100 -11.17 -9.22 -15.01
N LYS A 101 -12.01 -8.19 -15.11
CA LYS A 101 -12.21 -7.24 -14.02
C LYS A 101 -12.69 -7.99 -12.77
N PRO A 102 -11.95 -7.94 -11.64
CA PRO A 102 -12.37 -8.55 -10.39
C PRO A 102 -13.61 -7.84 -9.84
N ALA A 103 -14.51 -8.58 -9.19
CA ALA A 103 -15.71 -8.01 -8.59
C ALA A 103 -15.42 -7.40 -7.21
N SER A 104 -14.54 -8.05 -6.45
CA SER A 104 -14.18 -7.65 -5.09
C SER A 104 -12.66 -7.46 -4.90
N LEU A 105 -12.28 -6.79 -3.82
CA LEU A 105 -10.89 -6.68 -3.39
C LEU A 105 -10.29 -8.06 -3.15
N ARG A 106 -11.07 -9.00 -2.62
CA ARG A 106 -10.66 -10.41 -2.47
C ARG A 106 -10.26 -11.02 -3.81
N ASP A 107 -11.12 -10.88 -4.83
CA ASP A 107 -10.85 -11.44 -6.16
C ASP A 107 -9.60 -10.80 -6.76
N TRP A 108 -9.44 -9.49 -6.62
CA TRP A 108 -8.24 -8.80 -7.09
C TRP A 108 -6.97 -9.30 -6.40
N ILE A 109 -7.00 -9.47 -5.07
CA ILE A 109 -5.86 -9.98 -4.29
C ILE A 109 -5.50 -11.40 -4.77
N VAL A 110 -6.48 -12.30 -4.86
CA VAL A 110 -6.24 -13.70 -5.25
C VAL A 110 -5.76 -13.79 -6.70
N ASN A 111 -6.38 -13.04 -7.62
CA ASN A 111 -5.97 -13.05 -9.02
C ASN A 111 -4.57 -12.44 -9.21
N THR A 112 -4.14 -11.50 -8.37
CA THR A 112 -2.85 -10.82 -8.56
C THR A 112 -1.69 -11.54 -7.86
N PHE A 113 -1.90 -12.06 -6.65
CA PHE A 113 -0.84 -12.60 -5.80
C PHE A 113 -0.96 -14.11 -5.53
N GLY A 114 -2.06 -14.72 -5.97
CA GLY A 114 -2.39 -16.11 -5.70
C GLY A 114 -2.84 -16.35 -4.25
N ARG A 115 -3.36 -17.56 -4.00
CA ARG A 115 -4.05 -17.89 -2.75
C ARG A 115 -3.13 -17.85 -1.52
N GLU A 116 -1.91 -18.33 -1.63
CA GLU A 116 -0.98 -18.41 -0.49
C GLU A 116 -0.67 -17.03 0.08
N VAL A 117 -0.35 -16.06 -0.79
CA VAL A 117 -0.08 -14.69 -0.38
C VAL A 117 -1.36 -13.99 0.09
N ALA A 118 -2.48 -14.28 -0.56
CA ALA A 118 -3.78 -13.74 -0.19
C ALA A 118 -4.14 -14.12 1.25
N GLU A 119 -4.10 -15.41 1.57
CA GLU A 119 -4.56 -15.94 2.85
C GLU A 119 -3.59 -15.64 3.99
N ASP A 120 -2.28 -15.76 3.77
CA ASP A 120 -1.27 -15.56 4.81
C ASP A 120 -1.04 -14.07 5.16
N TYR A 121 -1.33 -13.15 4.23
CA TYR A 121 -1.01 -11.74 4.42
C TYR A 121 -2.10 -10.77 3.95
N LEU A 122 -2.41 -10.72 2.65
CA LEU A 122 -3.13 -9.58 2.09
C LEU A 122 -4.59 -9.50 2.56
N ILE A 123 -5.28 -10.63 2.70
CA ILE A 123 -6.64 -10.70 3.24
C ILE A 123 -6.67 -10.26 4.70
N PRO A 124 -5.97 -10.92 5.65
CA PRO A 124 -6.03 -10.55 7.07
C PRO A 124 -5.54 -9.11 7.32
N TYR A 125 -4.55 -8.64 6.56
CA TYR A 125 -4.10 -7.26 6.62
C TYR A 125 -5.21 -6.27 6.22
N ASN A 126 -5.85 -6.49 5.07
CA ASN A 126 -6.89 -5.58 4.59
C ASN A 126 -8.12 -5.61 5.50
N GLU A 127 -8.56 -6.79 5.98
CA GLU A 127 -9.69 -6.88 6.92
C GLU A 127 -9.39 -6.17 8.25
N LYS A 128 -8.13 -6.23 8.72
CA LYS A 128 -7.69 -5.48 9.91
C LYS A 128 -7.81 -3.97 9.73
N ILE A 129 -7.46 -3.44 8.54
CA ILE A 129 -7.49 -2.01 8.23
C ILE A 129 -8.92 -1.53 7.96
N TRP A 130 -9.64 -2.25 7.10
CA TRP A 130 -10.98 -1.86 6.64
C TRP A 130 -12.10 -2.22 7.62
N LYS A 131 -11.84 -3.11 8.60
CA LYS A 131 -12.83 -3.63 9.54
C LYS A 131 -14.05 -4.26 8.85
N ARG A 132 -13.84 -4.82 7.67
CA ARG A 132 -14.86 -5.45 6.83
C ARG A 132 -14.26 -6.62 6.04
N PRO A 133 -15.06 -7.66 5.74
CA PRO A 133 -14.66 -8.70 4.80
C PRO A 133 -14.26 -8.13 3.44
N VAL A 134 -13.13 -8.58 2.90
CA VAL A 134 -12.58 -8.05 1.64
C VAL A 134 -13.39 -8.42 0.40
N ASP A 135 -14.26 -9.42 0.48
CA ASP A 135 -15.23 -9.77 -0.56
C ASP A 135 -16.39 -8.76 -0.66
N GLN A 136 -16.60 -7.92 0.36
CA GLN A 136 -17.60 -6.85 0.38
C GLN A 136 -17.05 -5.49 -0.09
N ILE A 137 -15.77 -5.42 -0.48
CA ILE A 137 -15.13 -4.19 -0.93
C ILE A 137 -14.96 -4.25 -2.45
N SER A 138 -15.43 -3.24 -3.19
CA SER A 138 -15.28 -3.18 -4.66
C SER A 138 -13.80 -3.19 -5.07
N ALA A 139 -13.49 -3.85 -6.18
CA ALA A 139 -12.15 -3.85 -6.78
C ALA A 139 -11.84 -2.59 -7.61
N ASP A 140 -12.81 -1.71 -7.87
CA ASP A 140 -12.65 -0.60 -8.84
C ASP A 140 -11.44 0.29 -8.56
N TRP A 141 -11.17 0.56 -7.28
CA TRP A 141 -10.10 1.46 -6.87
C TRP A 141 -8.70 0.83 -6.98
N VAL A 142 -8.59 -0.50 -6.93
CA VAL A 142 -7.32 -1.22 -7.14
C VAL A 142 -7.11 -1.61 -8.60
N TYR A 143 -8.19 -1.86 -9.34
CA TYR A 143 -8.17 -2.23 -10.75
C TYR A 143 -8.10 -1.01 -11.71
N THR A 144 -7.97 0.20 -11.18
CA THR A 144 -7.73 1.39 -12.01
C THR A 144 -6.32 1.32 -12.62
N PRO A 145 -6.17 1.34 -13.96
CA PRO A 145 -4.86 1.26 -14.61
C PRO A 145 -3.88 2.31 -14.09
N GLY A 146 -2.65 1.89 -13.77
CA GLY A 146 -1.59 2.77 -13.29
C GLY A 146 -1.76 3.28 -11.85
N ARG A 147 -2.77 2.79 -11.11
CA ARG A 147 -2.97 3.16 -9.70
C ARG A 147 -2.09 2.37 -8.75
N LEU A 148 -1.96 1.07 -8.96
CA LEU A 148 -1.07 0.21 -8.18
C LEU A 148 0.03 -0.38 -9.06
N PRO A 149 1.27 -0.47 -8.54
CA PRO A 149 2.31 -1.24 -9.17
C PRO A 149 1.89 -2.71 -9.17
N LEU A 150 1.59 -3.28 -10.34
CA LEU A 150 1.33 -4.72 -10.46
C LEU A 150 2.65 -5.48 -10.49
N PRO A 151 2.73 -6.68 -9.88
CA PRO A 151 3.87 -7.57 -10.04
C PRO A 151 4.08 -7.85 -11.53
N GLY A 152 5.16 -7.34 -12.09
CA GLY A 152 5.50 -7.50 -13.51
C GLY A 152 6.99 -7.74 -13.65
N VAL A 153 7.39 -8.48 -14.69
CA VAL A 153 8.80 -8.81 -15.01
C VAL A 153 9.65 -7.54 -15.23
N VAL A 154 9.01 -6.40 -15.50
CA VAL A 154 9.66 -5.11 -15.76
C VAL A 154 9.23 -4.06 -14.72
N GLN A 155 9.65 -4.24 -13.47
CA GLN A 155 9.54 -3.19 -12.45
C GLN A 155 10.89 -2.53 -12.10
N TYR A 156 11.94 -2.86 -12.84
CA TYR A 156 13.29 -2.34 -12.62
C TYR A 156 13.57 -0.94 -13.21
N ARG A 157 12.58 -0.26 -13.80
CA ARG A 157 12.84 0.98 -14.57
C ARG A 157 12.52 2.30 -13.85
N PHE A 158 12.01 2.28 -12.62
CA PHE A 158 11.69 3.50 -11.88
C PHE A 158 12.51 3.73 -10.60
N MET A 159 13.52 2.88 -10.34
CA MET A 159 14.47 3.09 -9.24
C MET A 159 15.81 3.69 -9.70
N SER A 160 15.88 4.28 -10.90
CA SER A 160 17.05 5.01 -11.38
C SER A 160 16.70 6.48 -11.63
N THR A 161 17.38 7.37 -10.92
CA THR A 161 17.33 8.86 -11.00
C THR A 161 16.13 9.43 -10.25
N THR A 162 16.26 10.01 -9.05
CA THR A 162 17.04 11.24 -8.76
C THR A 162 17.51 11.23 -7.30
N TYR A 163 18.79 11.52 -7.09
CA TYR A 163 19.35 11.93 -5.80
C TYR A 163 18.91 13.35 -5.46
#